data_AF-Q7N284-F1
#
_entry.id   AF-Q7N284-F1
#
_cell.length_a   1.000
_cell.length_b   1.000
_cell.length_c   1.000
_cell.angle_alpha   90.00
_cell.angle_beta   90.00
_cell.angle_gamma   90.00
#
_symmetry.space_group_name_H-M   'P 1'
#
loop_
_entity.id
_entity.type
_entity.pdbx_description
1 polymer ?
#
loop_
_entity_poly.entity_id
_entity_poly.type
_entity_poly.pdbx_seq_one_letter_code
_entity_poly.pdbx_strand_id
1 'polypeptide(L)'
;MFKKLTLPLTAIFLSGCVHTTPMPVQISQPGDNLMSCESVIFEMEKMQNLVKQKDSELNGQIAKNSALGVTGVFLLIPLFFIDTSDAKTVEGKAAKDRYEKLQQIYRDKSCAEKEKK
;
A
#
# COMPACT_ATOMS: atom_id res chain seq x y z
N MET A 1 -10.88 28.19 52.73
CA MET A 1 -11.75 27.65 51.68
C MET A 1 -10.90 27.14 50.52
N PHE A 2 -10.46 25.88 50.57
CA PHE A 2 -9.76 25.24 49.45
C PHE A 2 -10.81 24.62 48.54
N LYS A 3 -11.09 25.28 47.40
CA LYS A 3 -12.00 24.77 46.38
C LYS A 3 -11.30 23.59 45.71
N LYS A 4 -11.75 22.37 46.01
CA LYS A 4 -11.27 21.15 45.35
C LYS A 4 -11.53 21.28 43.85
N LEU A 5 -10.53 21.70 43.09
CA LEU A 5 -10.52 21.65 41.64
C LEU A 5 -10.05 20.26 41.22
N THR A 6 -10.82 19.24 41.58
CA THR A 6 -10.75 17.92 40.99
C THR A 6 -11.66 17.92 39.76
N LEU A 7 -11.11 18.27 38.61
CA LEU A 7 -11.78 18.17 37.30
C LEU A 7 -10.74 17.62 36.29
N PRO A 8 -11.10 16.63 35.48
CA PRO A 8 -10.53 15.30 35.65
C PRO A 8 -9.44 15.00 34.61
N LEU A 9 -8.42 14.27 35.05
CA LEU A 9 -7.31 13.76 34.24
C LEU A 9 -7.74 12.66 33.24
N THR A 10 -9.04 12.36 33.11
CA THR A 10 -9.57 11.24 32.32
C THR A 10 -9.87 11.56 30.85
N ALA A 11 -9.58 12.75 30.34
CA ALA A 11 -9.90 13.11 28.94
C ALA A 11 -8.81 12.75 27.90
N ILE A 12 -7.72 12.06 28.28
CA ILE A 12 -6.57 11.81 27.37
C ILE A 12 -6.65 10.45 26.64
N PHE A 13 -7.60 9.56 26.97
CA PHE A 13 -7.65 8.20 26.39
C PHE A 13 -8.47 8.04 25.10
N LEU A 14 -8.84 9.12 24.40
CA LEU A 14 -9.46 9.04 23.07
C LEU A 14 -8.42 9.04 21.94
N SER A 15 -7.27 8.38 22.11
CA SER A 15 -6.35 8.12 21.01
C SER A 15 -6.97 7.07 20.07
N GLY A 16 -7.70 7.53 19.05
CA GLY A 16 -8.16 6.67 17.97
C GLY A 16 -6.97 6.21 17.12
N CYS A 17 -6.88 4.92 16.85
CA CYS A 17 -5.95 4.35 15.88
C CYS A 17 -6.44 4.67 14.45
N VAL A 18 -6.24 5.91 13.99
CA VAL A 18 -6.42 6.25 12.57
C VAL A 18 -5.15 5.84 11.85
N HIS A 19 -5.11 4.60 11.35
CA HIS A 19 -4.05 4.13 10.47
C HIS A 19 -4.67 3.57 9.19
N THR A 20 -4.10 3.91 8.04
CA THR A 20 -4.45 3.23 6.78
C THR A 20 -3.97 1.79 6.88
N THR A 21 -4.90 0.83 6.82
CA THR A 21 -4.57 -0.59 6.81
C THR A 21 -4.18 -1.02 5.39
N PRO A 22 -2.99 -1.62 5.17
CA PRO A 22 -2.63 -2.17 3.86
C PRO A 22 -3.60 -3.29 3.44
N MET A 23 -3.95 -3.31 2.15
CA MET A 23 -4.69 -4.42 1.53
C MET A 23 -3.79 -5.10 0.48
N PRO A 24 -2.81 -5.92 0.91
CA PRO A 24 -1.86 -6.53 -0.01
C PRO A 24 -2.55 -7.55 -0.92
N VAL A 25 -2.16 -7.55 -2.20
CA VAL A 25 -2.55 -8.60 -3.14
C VAL A 25 -1.94 -9.92 -2.70
N GLN A 26 -2.74 -10.99 -2.72
CA GLN A 26 -2.24 -12.33 -2.41
C GLN A 26 -1.28 -12.81 -3.51
N ILE A 27 -0.09 -13.26 -3.11
CA ILE A 27 0.95 -13.75 -4.03
C ILE A 27 0.48 -14.98 -4.81
N SER A 28 -0.21 -15.90 -4.14
CA SER A 28 -0.86 -17.05 -4.76
C SER A 28 -2.37 -16.88 -4.67
N GLN A 29 -3.07 -17.08 -5.78
CA GLN A 29 -4.53 -16.92 -5.85
C GLN A 29 -5.21 -18.23 -6.26
N PRO A 30 -6.43 -18.49 -5.75
CA PRO A 30 -7.24 -19.58 -6.26
C PRO A 30 -7.45 -19.42 -7.78
N GLY A 31 -7.12 -20.45 -8.56
CA GLY A 31 -7.27 -20.43 -10.01
C GLY A 31 -5.99 -20.13 -10.81
N ASP A 32 -4.85 -19.84 -10.16
CA ASP A 32 -3.55 -19.66 -10.84
C ASP A 32 -3.20 -20.81 -11.79
N ASN A 33 -3.49 -22.04 -11.36
CA ASN A 33 -3.27 -23.25 -12.13
C ASN A 33 -4.15 -23.32 -13.40
N LEU A 34 -5.32 -22.69 -13.38
CA LEU A 34 -6.30 -22.72 -14.47
C LEU A 34 -6.13 -21.57 -15.48
N MET A 35 -5.36 -20.54 -15.16
CA MET A 35 -5.17 -19.39 -16.05
C MET A 35 -4.55 -19.78 -17.41
N SER A 36 -5.04 -19.19 -18.51
CA SER A 36 -4.38 -19.32 -19.82
C SER A 36 -3.08 -18.49 -19.85
N CYS A 37 -2.20 -18.74 -20.83
CA CYS A 37 -0.99 -17.95 -21.00
C CYS A 37 -1.28 -16.47 -21.23
N GLU A 38 -2.31 -16.16 -22.02
CA GLU A 38 -2.80 -14.79 -22.22
C GLU A 38 -3.27 -14.15 -20.90
N SER A 39 -4.05 -14.88 -20.09
CA SER A 39 -4.48 -14.38 -18.79
C SER A 39 -3.31 -14.13 -17.84
N VAL A 40 -2.26 -14.96 -17.87
CA VAL A 40 -1.04 -14.77 -17.08
C VAL A 40 -0.32 -13.50 -17.52
N ILE A 41 -0.19 -13.24 -18.81
CA ILE A 41 0.41 -12.00 -19.35
C ILE A 41 -0.38 -10.77 -18.94
N PHE A 42 -1.70 -10.82 -19.11
CA PHE A 42 -2.57 -9.72 -18.70
C PHE A 42 -2.45 -9.40 -17.21
N GLU A 43 -2.44 -10.42 -16.35
CA GLU A 43 -2.29 -10.21 -14.91
C GLU A 43 -0.89 -9.71 -14.56
N MET A 44 0.16 -10.14 -15.29
CA MET A 44 1.52 -9.60 -15.14
C MET A 44 1.55 -8.09 -15.44
N GLU A 45 0.94 -7.64 -16.54
CA GLU A 45 0.87 -6.22 -16.89
C GLU A 45 0.08 -5.42 -15.84
N LYS A 46 -1.05 -5.97 -15.39
CA LYS A 46 -1.86 -5.36 -14.32
C LYS A 46 -1.07 -5.19 -13.03
N MET A 47 -0.31 -6.21 -12.60
CA MET A 47 0.54 -6.11 -11.41
C MET A 47 1.68 -5.11 -11.60
N GLN A 48 2.29 -5.06 -12.78
CA GLN A 48 3.33 -4.08 -13.08
C GLN A 48 2.80 -2.64 -13.05
N ASN A 49 1.59 -2.41 -13.56
CA ASN A 49 0.93 -1.10 -13.48
C ASN A 49 0.58 -0.74 -12.03
N LEU A 50 0.14 -1.71 -11.23
CA LEU A 50 -0.13 -1.51 -9.81
C LEU A 50 1.14 -1.11 -9.04
N VAL A 51 2.29 -1.74 -9.31
CA VAL A 51 3.58 -1.33 -8.73
C VAL A 51 3.89 0.14 -9.07
N LYS A 52 3.82 0.52 -10.36
CA LYS A 52 4.07 1.90 -10.79
C LYS A 52 3.12 2.91 -10.12
N GLN A 53 1.85 2.53 -10.00
CA GLN A 53 0.86 3.37 -9.31
C GLN A 53 1.24 3.57 -7.84
N LYS A 54 1.57 2.49 -7.12
CA LYS A 54 1.92 2.56 -5.70
C LYS A 54 3.22 3.32 -5.46
N ASP A 55 4.21 3.18 -6.33
CA ASP A 55 5.45 3.97 -6.28
C ASP A 55 5.17 5.47 -6.48
N SER A 56 4.29 5.82 -7.43
CA SER A 56 3.87 7.21 -7.64
C SER A 56 3.11 7.77 -6.43
N GLU A 57 2.19 7.00 -5.85
CA GLU A 57 1.45 7.37 -4.65
C GLU A 57 2.36 7.55 -3.42
N LEU A 58 3.41 6.73 -3.31
CA LEU A 58 4.44 6.81 -2.26
C LEU A 58 5.29 8.07 -2.44
N ASN A 59 5.78 8.32 -3.65
CA ASN A 59 6.57 9.52 -3.95
C ASN A 59 5.77 10.81 -3.69
N GLY A 60 4.49 10.84 -4.06
CA GLY A 60 3.59 11.95 -3.76
C GLY A 60 3.37 12.16 -2.26
N GLN A 61 3.34 11.09 -1.46
CA GLN A 61 3.26 11.16 0.00
C GLN A 61 4.53 11.74 0.61
N ILE A 62 5.70 11.24 0.18
CA ILE A 62 7.00 11.74 0.64
C ILE A 62 7.14 13.23 0.32
N ALA A 63 6.77 13.65 -0.90
CA ALA A 63 6.80 15.05 -1.30
C ALA A 63 5.89 15.94 -0.43
N LYS A 64 4.65 15.51 -0.17
CA LYS A 64 3.72 16.24 0.71
C LYS A 64 4.25 16.33 2.13
N ASN A 65 4.73 15.23 2.69
CA ASN A 65 5.25 15.19 4.07
C ASN A 65 6.50 16.06 4.22
N SER A 66 7.40 16.03 3.24
CA SER A 66 8.60 16.88 3.18
C SER A 66 8.24 18.36 3.08
N ALA A 67 7.33 18.73 2.18
CA ALA A 67 6.90 20.12 2.01
C ALA A 67 6.26 20.69 3.29
N LEU A 68 5.43 19.90 3.96
CA LEU A 68 4.82 20.28 5.22
C LEU A 68 5.87 20.44 6.34
N GLY A 69 6.88 19.57 6.35
CA GLY A 69 8.00 19.65 7.29
C GLY A 69 8.84 20.92 7.11
N VAL A 70 9.17 21.28 5.87
CA VAL A 70 9.96 22.47 5.54
C VAL A 70 9.19 23.77 5.81
N THR A 71 7.90 23.79 5.53
CA THR A 71 7.07 25.01 5.67
C THR A 71 6.64 25.30 7.11
N GLY A 72 6.91 24.39 8.07
CA GLY A 72 6.54 24.56 9.48
C GLY A 72 5.02 24.57 9.75
N VAL A 73 4.19 24.29 8.73
CA VAL A 73 2.72 24.30 8.82
C VAL A 73 2.20 23.28 9.83
N PHE A 74 2.98 22.23 10.12
CA PHE A 74 2.75 21.28 11.22
C PHE A 74 2.47 21.92 12.58
N LEU A 75 2.97 23.14 12.84
CA LEU A 75 2.79 23.83 14.12
C LEU A 75 1.55 24.73 14.21
N LEU A 76 0.96 25.12 13.07
CA LEU A 76 -0.11 26.13 13.01
C LEU A 76 -1.50 25.56 12.71
N ILE A 77 -1.58 24.42 12.02
CA ILE A 77 -2.84 23.71 11.75
C ILE A 77 -2.61 22.24 12.10
N PRO A 78 -3.45 21.62 12.95
CA PRO A 78 -3.26 20.22 13.24
C PRO A 78 -3.63 19.41 12.00
N LEU A 79 -2.57 18.98 11.30
CA LEU A 79 -2.58 18.18 10.08
C LEU A 79 -2.99 16.73 10.39
N PHE A 80 -4.24 16.54 10.81
CA PHE A 80 -4.81 15.23 11.16
C PHE A 80 -5.04 14.30 9.96
N PHE A 81 -4.61 14.66 8.75
CA PHE A 81 -4.83 13.89 7.52
C PHE A 81 -3.54 13.52 6.78
N ILE A 82 -2.40 13.53 7.47
CA ILE A 82 -1.18 12.97 6.90
C ILE A 82 -1.19 11.47 7.14
N ASP A 83 -1.31 10.70 6.05
CA ASP A 83 -1.09 9.25 6.10
C ASP A 83 0.40 9.00 6.40
N THR A 84 0.66 8.39 7.55
CA THR A 84 2.00 7.98 8.01
C THR A 84 2.20 6.48 7.93
N SER A 85 1.21 5.74 7.41
CA SER A 85 1.30 4.29 7.33
C SER A 85 2.19 3.84 6.17
N ASP A 86 2.76 2.65 6.33
CA ASP A 86 3.53 1.95 5.29
C ASP A 86 2.65 1.24 4.26
N ALA A 87 1.34 1.55 4.21
CA ALA A 87 0.38 0.79 3.42
C ALA A 87 0.78 0.69 1.93
N LYS A 88 1.24 1.80 1.36
CA LYS A 88 1.67 1.88 -0.05
C LYS A 88 2.91 1.03 -0.34
N THR A 89 3.87 1.04 0.56
CA THR A 89 5.09 0.22 0.44
C THR A 89 4.75 -1.26 0.53
N VAL A 90 3.88 -1.64 1.46
CA VAL A 90 3.42 -3.03 1.63
C VAL A 90 2.63 -3.50 0.40
N GLU A 91 1.70 -2.69 -0.10
CA GLU A 91 0.90 -2.99 -1.29
C GLU A 91 1.75 -3.07 -2.56
N GLY A 92 2.68 -2.13 -2.75
CA GLY A 92 3.62 -2.15 -3.88
C GLY A 92 4.52 -3.39 -3.84
N LYS A 93 5.02 -3.76 -2.66
CA LYS A 93 5.79 -5.00 -2.49
C LYS A 93 4.95 -6.25 -2.77
N ALA A 94 3.72 -6.32 -2.27
CA ALA A 94 2.83 -7.44 -2.53
C ALA A 94 2.51 -7.59 -4.04
N ALA A 95 2.29 -6.48 -4.75
CA ALA A 95 2.09 -6.48 -6.20
C ALA A 95 3.33 -6.96 -6.96
N LYS A 96 4.53 -6.56 -6.52
CA LYS A 96 5.80 -7.03 -7.07
C LYS A 96 5.99 -8.53 -6.85
N ASP A 97 5.79 -9.01 -5.62
CA ASP A 97 5.94 -10.43 -5.28
C ASP A 97 4.93 -11.29 -6.06
N ARG A 98 3.71 -10.79 -6.29
CA ARG A 98 2.72 -11.42 -7.17
C ARG A 98 3.17 -11.47 -8.62
N TYR A 99 3.72 -10.38 -9.15
CA TYR A 99 4.28 -10.34 -10.51
C TYR A 99 5.38 -11.40 -10.69
N GLU A 100 6.29 -11.53 -9.73
CA GLU A 100 7.34 -12.57 -9.75
C GLU A 100 6.75 -13.98 -9.73
N LYS A 101 5.69 -14.23 -8.96
CA LYS A 101 4.95 -15.50 -8.99
C LYS A 101 4.31 -15.78 -10.35
N LEU A 102 3.72 -14.78 -10.99
CA LEU A 102 3.14 -14.93 -12.32
C LEU A 102 4.20 -15.24 -13.38
N GLN A 103 5.41 -14.67 -13.26
CA GLN A 103 6.53 -15.05 -14.13
C GLN A 103 6.95 -16.52 -13.93
N GLN A 104 6.90 -17.03 -12.70
CA GLN A 104 7.12 -18.46 -12.45
C GLN A 104 6.05 -19.29 -13.17
N ILE A 105 4.77 -18.95 -12.99
CA ILE A 105 3.65 -19.65 -13.65
C ILE A 105 3.79 -19.61 -15.18
N TYR A 106 4.19 -18.47 -15.75
CA TYR A 106 4.44 -18.32 -17.18
C TYR A 106 5.50 -19.31 -17.69
N ARG A 107 6.61 -19.45 -16.94
CA ARG A 107 7.68 -20.42 -17.25
C ARG A 107 7.21 -21.85 -17.06
N ASP A 108 6.55 -22.15 -15.95
CA ASP A 108 6.06 -23.50 -15.62
C ASP A 108 5.05 -24.02 -16.65
N LYS A 109 4.31 -23.11 -17.30
CA LYS A 109 3.33 -23.42 -18.36
C LYS A 109 3.92 -23.45 -19.78
N SER A 110 5.23 -23.20 -19.93
CA SER A 110 5.93 -23.04 -21.21
C SER A 110 5.20 -22.09 -22.17
N CYS A 111 4.72 -20.96 -21.67
CA CYS A 111 3.87 -20.06 -22.46
C CYS A 111 4.56 -19.52 -23.72
N ALA A 112 5.87 -19.23 -23.64
CA ALA A 112 6.68 -18.79 -24.78
C ALA A 112 6.75 -19.81 -25.93
N GLU A 113 6.55 -21.09 -25.65
CA GLU A 113 6.54 -22.14 -26.68
C GLU A 113 5.17 -22.27 -27.36
N LYS A 114 4.10 -22.01 -26.59
CA LYS A 114 2.72 -22.09 -27.08
C LYS A 114 2.34 -20.90 -27.97
N GLU A 115 2.96 -19.74 -27.78
CA GLU A 115 2.75 -18.55 -28.63
C GLU A 115 3.40 -18.67 -30.01
N LYS A 116 4.34 -19.60 -30.20
CA LYS A 116 5.04 -19.81 -31.48
C LYS A 116 4.38 -20.83 -32.40
N LYS A 117 3.25 -21.41 -31.98
CA LYS A 117 2.52 -22.46 -32.68
C LYS A 117 1.17 -21.93 -33.15
#